data_AF-A0A1E5T1S1-F1
#
_entry.id   AF-A0A1E5T1S1-F1
#
_cell.length_a   1.000
_cell.length_b   1.000
_cell.length_c   1.000
_cell.angle_alpha   90.00
_cell.angle_beta   90.00
_cell.angle_gamma   90.00
#
_symmetry.space_group_name_H-M   'P 1'
#
loop_
_entity.id
_entity.type
_entity.pdbx_description
1 polymer ?
#
loop_
_entity_poly.entity_id
_entity_poly.type
_entity_poly.pdbx_seq_one_letter_code
_entity_poly.pdbx_strand_id
1 'polypeptide(L)'
;MKNKDHHNSPLNNGKLKQLPFKIKDDYFQSLTDNIMNAAEAESGDLKYNLHLKKNPLTVPDGYFADLSEKIIENVGIVEQKVVPLYQRSWVQFTAVAACIALFLTVYLNTEKDTTSDWNDISSQTIISFLEEENALDADLLINIEEIDSILDDIYTTETSSFASALDENPELEYDFEYFDY
;
A
#
# COMPACT_ATOMS: atom_id res chain seq x y z
N MET A 1 -58.27 45.67 50.92
CA MET A 1 -56.81 45.83 50.69
C MET A 1 -56.58 46.04 49.20
N LYS A 2 -55.90 47.12 48.79
CA LYS A 2 -55.57 47.37 47.38
C LYS A 2 -54.34 46.54 47.00
N ASN A 3 -54.50 45.58 46.09
CA ASN A 3 -53.37 44.84 45.54
C ASN A 3 -52.58 45.76 44.61
N LYS A 4 -51.30 45.98 44.91
CA LYS A 4 -50.37 46.75 44.07
C LYS A 4 -49.64 45.74 43.20
N ASP A 5 -50.29 45.27 42.16
CA ASP A 5 -49.63 44.44 41.16
C ASP A 5 -48.70 45.34 40.34
N HIS A 6 -47.40 45.22 40.64
CA HIS A 6 -46.34 45.91 39.95
C HIS A 6 -46.25 45.40 38.50
N HIS A 7 -46.88 46.10 37.56
CA HIS A 7 -46.58 46.01 36.13
C HIS A 7 -45.19 46.63 35.87
N ASN A 8 -44.13 45.97 36.33
CA ASN A 8 -42.77 46.30 35.92
C ASN A 8 -42.56 45.70 34.54
N SER A 9 -42.83 46.49 33.50
CA SER A 9 -42.50 46.12 32.13
C SER A 9 -41.01 45.76 32.08
N PRO A 10 -40.63 44.59 31.53
CA PRO A 10 -39.22 44.16 31.45
C PRO A 10 -38.34 45.17 30.70
N LEU A 11 -38.95 46.04 29.89
CA LEU A 11 -38.31 47.15 29.18
C LEU A 11 -37.75 48.25 30.10
N ASN A 12 -38.10 48.28 31.39
CA ASN A 12 -37.53 49.22 32.37
C ASN A 12 -36.13 48.80 32.86
N ASN A 13 -35.67 47.59 32.55
CA ASN A 13 -34.32 47.17 32.87
C ASN A 13 -33.31 47.81 31.89
N GLY A 14 -32.44 48.69 32.40
CA GLY A 14 -31.43 49.38 31.60
C GLY A 14 -30.47 48.44 30.84
N LYS A 15 -30.24 47.22 31.34
CA LYS A 15 -29.42 46.20 30.66
C LYS A 15 -30.13 45.57 29.46
N LEU A 16 -31.47 45.57 29.43
CA LEU A 16 -32.27 45.05 28.32
C LEU A 16 -32.52 46.09 27.23
N LYS A 17 -32.16 47.36 27.47
CA LYS A 17 -32.21 48.44 26.46
C LYS A 17 -31.02 48.39 25.50
N GLN A 18 -29.96 47.67 25.85
CA GLN A 18 -28.79 47.49 25.00
C GLN A 18 -28.86 46.09 24.39
N LEU A 19 -28.99 46.04 23.06
CA LEU A 19 -28.88 44.78 22.32
C LEU A 19 -27.47 44.20 22.56
N PRO A 20 -27.34 42.98 23.12
CA PRO A 20 -26.03 42.37 23.35
C PRO A 20 -25.30 42.02 22.05
N PHE A 21 -26.02 42.03 20.93
CA PHE A 21 -25.49 41.73 19.60
C PHE A 21 -25.48 43.01 18.76
N LYS A 22 -24.28 43.40 18.34
CA LYS A 22 -24.07 44.50 17.41
C LYS A 22 -23.94 43.92 16.01
N ILE A 23 -24.85 44.32 15.11
CA ILE A 23 -24.79 43.97 13.70
C ILE A 23 -23.90 44.96 12.94
N LYS A 24 -23.42 44.56 11.76
CA LYS A 24 -22.75 45.48 10.83
C LYS A 24 -23.77 46.47 10.25
N ASP A 25 -23.34 47.70 10.01
CA ASP A 25 -24.20 48.80 9.57
C ASP A 25 -24.91 48.51 8.23
N ASP A 26 -24.32 47.66 7.39
CA ASP A 26 -24.76 47.26 6.05
C ASP A 26 -25.41 45.86 6.00
N TYR A 27 -25.62 45.20 7.15
CA TYR A 27 -26.12 43.83 7.19
C TYR A 27 -27.42 43.64 6.42
N PHE A 28 -28.41 44.52 6.66
CA PHE A 28 -29.71 44.42 6.00
C PHE A 28 -29.68 44.93 4.55
N GLN A 29 -28.78 45.85 4.22
CA GLN A 29 -28.62 46.35 2.85
C GLN A 29 -28.03 45.27 1.95
N SER A 30 -27.05 44.50 2.44
CA SER A 30 -26.42 43.41 1.71
C SER A 30 -27.19 42.09 1.75
N LEU A 31 -28.17 41.94 2.65
CA LEU A 31 -28.90 40.68 2.84
C LEU A 31 -29.65 40.24 1.59
N THR A 32 -30.33 41.17 0.90
CA THR A 32 -31.08 40.86 -0.32
C THR A 32 -30.15 40.37 -1.43
N ASP A 33 -29.03 41.05 -1.64
CA ASP A 33 -28.03 40.67 -2.64
C ASP A 33 -27.41 39.30 -2.31
N ASN A 34 -27.11 39.05 -1.04
CA ASN A 34 -26.56 37.77 -0.59
C ASN A 34 -27.53 36.60 -0.81
N ILE A 35 -28.83 36.79 -0.55
CA ILE A 35 -29.86 35.77 -0.79
C ILE A 35 -30.03 35.51 -2.29
N MET A 36 -30.04 36.57 -3.11
CA MET A 36 -30.14 36.43 -4.57
C MET A 36 -28.93 35.69 -5.15
N ASN A 37 -27.72 36.09 -4.74
CA ASN A 37 -26.48 35.41 -5.13
C ASN A 37 -26.45 33.95 -4.67
N ALA A 38 -27.03 33.64 -3.50
CA ALA A 38 -27.15 32.26 -3.01
C ALA A 38 -28.06 31.40 -3.88
N ALA A 39 -29.21 31.93 -4.26
CA ALA A 39 -30.18 31.23 -5.11
C ALA A 39 -29.62 31.00 -6.54
N GLU A 40 -28.89 31.97 -7.08
CA GLU A 40 -28.21 31.83 -8.38
C GLU A 40 -27.06 30.81 -8.31
N ALA A 41 -26.31 30.79 -7.20
CA ALA A 41 -25.22 29.83 -6.99
C ALA A 41 -25.69 28.40 -6.65
N GLU A 42 -26.95 28.20 -6.28
CA GLU A 42 -27.50 26.89 -5.90
C GLU A 42 -27.41 25.85 -7.03
N SER A 43 -27.49 26.30 -8.27
CA SER A 43 -27.43 25.47 -9.47
C SER A 43 -26.05 25.44 -10.14
N GLY A 44 -25.04 26.08 -9.53
CA GLY A 44 -23.68 26.16 -10.06
C GLY A 44 -22.60 25.66 -9.09
N ASP A 45 -21.36 25.65 -9.59
CA ASP A 45 -20.15 25.19 -8.87
C ASP A 45 -19.80 26.00 -7.60
N LEU A 46 -20.53 27.08 -7.34
CA LEU A 46 -20.25 28.04 -6.27
C LEU A 46 -21.17 27.91 -5.05
N LYS A 47 -22.04 26.89 -5.01
CA LYS A 47 -23.04 26.67 -3.95
C LYS A 47 -22.51 26.83 -2.52
N TYR A 48 -21.29 26.36 -2.25
CA TYR A 48 -20.66 26.42 -0.92
C TYR A 48 -19.68 27.59 -0.76
N ASN A 49 -19.44 28.37 -1.82
CA ASN A 49 -18.43 29.42 -1.87
C ASN A 49 -18.96 30.69 -2.54
N LEU A 50 -20.11 31.20 -2.08
CA LEU A 50 -20.76 32.44 -2.60
C LEU A 50 -19.87 33.68 -2.60
N HIS A 51 -18.80 33.68 -1.80
CA HIS A 51 -17.83 34.78 -1.76
C HIS A 51 -16.86 34.77 -2.95
N LEU A 52 -16.81 33.67 -3.72
CA LEU A 52 -15.95 33.51 -4.90
C LEU A 52 -16.73 33.87 -6.16
N LYS A 53 -16.08 34.61 -7.07
CA LYS A 53 -16.66 34.95 -8.38
C LYS A 53 -16.56 33.80 -9.40
N LYS A 54 -15.63 32.85 -9.18
CA LYS A 54 -15.39 31.68 -10.04
C LYS A 54 -14.85 30.53 -9.18
N ASN A 55 -15.21 29.29 -9.51
CA ASN A 55 -14.73 28.10 -8.81
C ASN A 55 -13.22 27.91 -9.08
N PRO A 56 -12.36 27.96 -8.05
CA PRO A 56 -10.92 27.78 -8.19
C PRO A 56 -10.51 26.33 -8.51
N LEU A 57 -11.41 25.36 -8.32
CA LEU A 57 -11.19 23.93 -8.57
C LEU A 57 -11.61 23.51 -9.99
N THR A 58 -11.61 24.45 -10.94
CA THR A 58 -11.94 24.15 -12.34
C THR A 58 -10.67 23.81 -13.12
N VAL A 59 -10.72 22.70 -13.86
CA VAL A 59 -9.64 22.35 -14.79
C VAL A 59 -9.70 23.25 -16.03
N PRO A 60 -8.57 23.55 -16.69
CA PRO A 60 -8.58 24.24 -17.96
C PRO A 60 -9.39 23.48 -19.02
N ASP A 61 -10.01 24.24 -19.92
CA ASP A 61 -10.71 23.65 -21.07
C ASP A 61 -9.75 22.77 -21.87
N GLY A 62 -10.19 21.54 -22.18
CA GLY A 62 -9.37 20.57 -22.94
C GLY A 62 -8.29 19.85 -22.13
N TYR A 63 -8.17 20.08 -20.81
CA TYR A 63 -7.16 19.40 -19.97
C TYR A 63 -7.14 17.87 -20.18
N PHE A 64 -8.31 17.22 -20.12
CA PHE A 64 -8.44 15.79 -20.30
C PHE A 64 -8.38 15.33 -21.77
N ALA A 65 -8.57 16.23 -22.74
CA ALA A 65 -8.46 15.92 -24.15
C ALA A 65 -6.99 15.68 -24.54
N ASP A 66 -6.09 16.54 -24.05
CA ASP A 66 -4.66 16.48 -24.36
C ASP A 66 -3.87 15.60 -23.36
N LEU A 67 -4.50 15.16 -22.27
CA LEU A 67 -3.84 14.40 -21.20
C LEU A 67 -3.25 13.09 -21.72
N SER A 68 -3.99 12.38 -22.57
CA SER A 68 -3.55 11.09 -23.13
C SER A 68 -2.31 11.25 -24.00
N GLU A 69 -2.30 12.25 -24.89
CA GLU A 69 -1.18 12.57 -25.77
C GLU A 69 0.06 12.96 -24.94
N LYS A 70 -0.12 13.81 -23.92
CA LYS A 70 0.95 14.19 -22.98
C LYS A 70 1.52 13.00 -22.22
N ILE A 71 0.70 12.04 -21.81
CA ILE A 71 1.19 10.83 -21.14
C ILE A 71 2.03 10.01 -22.11
N ILE A 72 1.56 9.79 -23.35
CA ILE A 72 2.30 9.01 -24.36
C ILE A 72 3.64 9.67 -24.71
N GLU A 73 3.65 10.99 -24.88
CA GLU A 73 4.88 11.76 -25.14
C GLU A 73 5.88 11.64 -23.97
N ASN A 74 5.40 11.76 -22.72
CA ASN A 74 6.25 11.69 -21.53
C ASN A 74 6.71 10.28 -21.19
N VAL A 75 5.89 9.25 -21.45
CA VAL A 75 6.24 7.86 -21.16
C VAL A 75 7.35 7.37 -22.08
N GLY A 76 7.57 8.02 -23.22
CA GLY A 76 8.72 7.79 -24.08
C GLY A 76 8.82 6.32 -24.48
N ILE A 77 8.31 5.96 -25.65
CA ILE A 77 8.56 4.63 -26.24
C ILE A 77 10.05 4.59 -26.65
N VAL A 78 10.94 4.50 -25.67
CA VAL A 78 12.34 4.20 -25.87
C VAL A 78 12.35 2.71 -26.11
N GLU A 79 12.51 2.30 -27.37
CA GLU A 79 12.77 0.90 -27.71
C GLU A 79 14.04 0.46 -26.98
N GLN A 80 13.85 -0.09 -25.78
CA GLN A 80 14.94 -0.51 -24.93
C GLN A 80 15.60 -1.69 -25.64
N LYS A 81 16.86 -1.50 -26.09
CA LYS A 81 17.62 -2.50 -26.82
C LYS A 81 17.68 -3.80 -26.02
N VAL A 82 16.86 -4.76 -26.41
CA VAL A 82 16.85 -6.11 -25.84
C VAL A 82 18.15 -6.79 -26.21
N VAL A 83 19.05 -6.89 -25.23
CA VAL A 83 20.26 -7.72 -25.36
C VAL A 83 19.88 -9.13 -24.90
N PRO A 84 19.92 -10.14 -25.77
CA PRO A 84 19.66 -11.52 -25.36
C PRO A 84 20.77 -11.96 -24.39
N LEU A 85 20.38 -12.42 -23.20
CA LEU A 85 21.29 -12.86 -22.13
C LEU A 85 22.08 -14.13 -22.49
N TYR A 86 21.67 -14.88 -23.52
CA TYR A 86 22.29 -16.16 -23.87
C TYR A 86 22.58 -16.27 -25.37
N GLN A 87 23.84 -16.03 -25.76
CA GLN A 87 24.32 -16.21 -27.14
C GLN A 87 25.48 -17.22 -27.25
N ARG A 88 25.64 -18.14 -26.29
CA ARG A 88 26.83 -19.01 -26.27
C ARG A 88 26.51 -20.43 -26.73
N SER A 89 26.53 -20.66 -28.04
CA SER A 89 26.36 -22.00 -28.65
C SER A 89 27.55 -22.94 -28.44
N TRP A 90 28.70 -22.43 -27.98
CA TRP A 90 29.91 -23.25 -27.80
C TRP A 90 30.03 -23.93 -26.43
N VAL A 91 29.26 -23.52 -25.41
CA VAL A 91 29.33 -24.18 -24.09
C VAL A 91 28.72 -25.57 -24.08
N GLN A 92 27.83 -25.88 -25.03
CA GLN A 92 27.23 -27.21 -25.16
C GLN A 92 28.27 -28.30 -25.45
N PHE A 93 29.28 -27.97 -26.27
CA PHE A 93 30.36 -28.92 -26.58
C PHE A 93 31.44 -28.97 -25.49
N THR A 94 31.63 -27.90 -24.71
CA THR A 94 32.64 -27.88 -23.63
C THR A 94 32.34 -28.85 -22.51
N ALA A 95 31.07 -28.96 -22.09
CA ALA A 95 30.68 -29.90 -21.03
C ALA A 95 30.90 -31.35 -21.48
N VAL A 96 30.48 -31.69 -22.70
CA VAL A 96 30.65 -33.04 -23.26
C VAL A 96 32.14 -33.39 -23.44
N ALA A 97 32.94 -32.47 -23.96
CA ALA A 97 34.38 -32.69 -24.11
C ALA A 97 35.09 -32.86 -22.76
N ALA A 98 34.73 -32.08 -21.74
CA ALA A 98 35.28 -32.21 -20.39
C ALA A 98 34.92 -33.57 -19.77
N CYS A 99 33.67 -34.03 -19.91
CA CYS A 99 33.26 -35.35 -19.45
C CYS A 99 34.03 -36.46 -20.16
N ILE A 100 34.17 -36.40 -21.49
CA ILE A 100 34.93 -37.39 -22.26
C ILE A 100 36.41 -37.39 -21.85
N ALA A 101 37.02 -36.22 -21.68
CA ALA A 101 38.40 -36.09 -21.22
C ALA A 101 38.58 -36.68 -19.81
N LEU A 102 37.65 -36.40 -18.89
CA LEU A 102 37.66 -36.95 -17.54
C LEU A 102 37.55 -38.49 -17.58
N PHE A 103 36.59 -39.04 -18.32
CA PHE A 103 36.45 -40.49 -18.50
C PHE A 103 37.70 -41.14 -19.09
N LEU A 104 38.31 -40.51 -20.11
CA LEU A 104 39.53 -41.02 -20.72
C LEU A 104 40.69 -41.01 -19.74
N THR A 105 40.85 -39.94 -18.95
CA THR A 105 41.90 -39.85 -17.94
C THR A 105 41.72 -40.85 -16.81
N VAL A 106 40.49 -41.10 -16.35
CA VAL A 106 40.20 -42.13 -15.34
C VAL A 106 40.44 -43.53 -15.92
N TYR A 107 39.97 -43.80 -17.13
CA TYR A 107 40.15 -45.10 -17.79
C TYR A 107 41.63 -45.48 -17.97
N LEU A 108 42.49 -44.51 -18.26
CA LEU A 108 43.93 -44.75 -18.43
C LEU A 108 44.69 -44.86 -17.09
N ASN A 109 44.17 -44.26 -16.00
CA ASN A 109 44.83 -44.27 -14.68
C ASN A 109 44.28 -45.32 -13.71
N THR A 110 43.18 -46.00 -14.03
CA THR A 110 42.68 -47.12 -13.22
C THR A 110 43.55 -48.35 -13.42
N GLU A 111 44.29 -48.74 -12.38
CA GLU A 111 44.86 -50.09 -12.26
C GLU A 111 43.71 -51.10 -12.32
N LYS A 112 43.83 -52.09 -13.21
CA LYS A 112 42.81 -53.12 -13.40
C LYS A 112 42.95 -54.18 -12.32
N ASP A 113 42.60 -53.82 -11.09
CA ASP A 113 42.34 -54.82 -10.06
C ASP A 113 40.92 -55.33 -10.23
N THR A 114 40.86 -56.56 -10.74
CA THR A 114 39.65 -57.33 -10.99
C THR A 114 39.00 -57.79 -9.69
N THR A 115 37.66 -57.83 -9.72
CA THR A 115 36.69 -58.47 -8.82
C THR A 115 36.25 -57.69 -7.58
N SER A 116 35.20 -56.88 -7.76
CA SER A 116 34.37 -56.35 -6.67
C SER A 116 33.54 -57.48 -6.08
N ASP A 117 33.99 -58.03 -4.95
CA ASP A 117 33.20 -58.99 -4.18
C ASP A 117 32.26 -58.21 -3.24
N TRP A 118 30.98 -58.10 -3.63
CA TRP A 118 29.95 -57.37 -2.88
C TRP A 118 29.65 -57.97 -1.50
N ASN A 119 30.22 -59.14 -1.20
CA ASN A 119 30.13 -59.81 0.08
C ASN A 119 30.98 -59.18 1.19
N ASP A 120 31.88 -58.25 0.87
CA ASP A 120 32.79 -57.64 1.85
C ASP A 120 32.22 -56.35 2.47
N ILE A 121 31.01 -55.93 2.07
CA ILE A 121 30.33 -54.80 2.71
C ILE A 121 29.72 -55.26 4.03
N SER A 122 30.24 -54.72 5.14
CA SER A 122 29.81 -55.15 6.46
C SER A 122 28.46 -54.56 6.83
N SER A 123 27.62 -55.33 7.55
CA SER A 123 26.31 -54.86 7.99
C SER A 123 26.39 -53.59 8.83
N GLN A 124 27.46 -53.40 9.60
CA GLN A 124 27.68 -52.18 10.39
C GLN A 124 27.91 -50.92 9.53
N THR A 125 28.45 -51.06 8.32
CA THR A 125 28.57 -49.96 7.34
C THR A 125 27.22 -49.60 6.73
N ILE A 126 26.37 -50.59 6.46
CA ILE A 126 25.00 -50.36 5.98
C ILE A 126 24.17 -49.67 7.06
N ILE A 127 24.31 -50.10 8.33
CA ILE A 127 23.61 -49.51 9.46
C ILE A 127 24.06 -48.07 9.69
N SER A 128 25.36 -47.78 9.66
CA SER A 128 25.85 -46.40 9.85
C SER A 128 25.38 -45.45 8.75
N PHE A 129 25.31 -45.92 7.50
CA PHE A 129 24.81 -45.12 6.38
C PHE A 129 23.32 -44.77 6.55
N LEU A 130 22.50 -45.75 6.94
CA LEU A 130 21.07 -45.53 7.18
C LEU A 130 20.80 -44.63 8.40
N GLU A 131 21.64 -44.72 9.43
CA GLU A 131 21.56 -43.87 10.61
C GLU A 131 21.96 -42.41 10.29
N GLU A 132 22.98 -42.22 9.45
CA GLU A 132 23.39 -40.90 8.94
C GLU A 132 22.32 -40.27 8.04
N GLU A 133 21.64 -41.05 7.20
CA GLU A 133 20.53 -40.58 6.36
C GLU A 133 19.30 -40.16 7.18
N ASN A 134 18.98 -40.89 8.25
CA ASN A 134 17.86 -40.54 9.15
C ASN A 134 18.14 -39.26 9.98
N ALA A 135 19.39 -38.91 10.21
CA ALA A 135 19.76 -37.67 10.90
C ALA A 135 19.52 -36.42 10.02
N LEU A 136 19.63 -36.55 8.70
CA LEU A 136 19.37 -35.47 7.73
C LEU A 136 17.87 -35.11 7.62
N ASP A 137 16.98 -36.08 7.84
CA ASP A 137 15.52 -35.86 7.77
C ASP A 137 15.01 -35.00 8.95
N ALA A 138 15.69 -35.05 10.10
CA ALA A 138 15.39 -34.22 11.27
C ALA A 138 15.78 -32.74 11.08
N ASP A 139 16.85 -32.48 10.31
CA ASP A 139 17.33 -31.11 10.01
C ASP A 139 16.37 -30.36 9.06
N LEU A 140 15.62 -31.11 8.26
CA LEU A 140 14.54 -30.58 7.41
C LEU A 140 13.31 -30.13 8.22
N LEU A 141 13.10 -30.72 9.41
CA LEU A 141 12.01 -30.41 10.34
C LEU A 141 12.32 -29.19 11.24
N ILE A 142 13.60 -28.88 11.44
CA ILE A 142 14.06 -27.70 12.22
C ILE A 142 13.72 -26.38 11.52
N ASN A 143 13.59 -26.39 10.18
CA ASN A 143 13.28 -25.18 9.41
C ASN A 143 11.83 -24.66 9.60
N ILE A 144 10.95 -25.38 10.31
CA ILE A 144 9.58 -24.91 10.59
C ILE A 144 9.58 -23.81 11.66
N GLU A 145 10.45 -23.89 12.66
CA GLU A 145 10.53 -22.89 13.75
C GLU A 145 11.10 -21.55 13.27
N GLU A 146 12.02 -21.59 12.28
CA GLU A 146 12.55 -20.40 11.63
C GLU A 146 11.51 -19.72 10.72
N ILE A 147 10.61 -20.51 10.10
CA ILE A 147 9.49 -20.00 9.31
C ILE A 147 8.49 -19.22 10.17
N ASP A 148 8.18 -19.68 11.39
CA ASP A 148 7.27 -18.98 12.30
C ASP A 148 7.82 -17.61 12.72
N SER A 149 9.13 -17.51 13.01
CA SER A 149 9.78 -16.24 13.33
C SER A 149 9.77 -15.26 12.15
N ILE A 150 9.99 -15.75 10.93
CA ILE A 150 9.93 -14.92 9.72
C ILE A 150 8.50 -14.43 9.47
N LEU A 151 7.50 -15.27 9.74
CA LEU A 151 6.10 -14.92 9.53
C LEU A 151 5.60 -13.86 10.53
N ASP A 152 6.06 -13.91 11.79
CA ASP A 152 5.74 -12.91 12.82
C ASP A 152 6.37 -11.53 12.50
N ASP A 153 7.63 -11.51 12.04
CA ASP A 153 8.30 -10.28 11.58
C ASP A 153 7.58 -9.64 10.37
N ILE A 154 7.08 -10.47 9.44
CA ILE A 154 6.28 -9.98 8.30
C ILE A 154 4.94 -9.42 8.78
N TYR A 155 4.24 -10.12 9.66
CA TYR A 155 2.93 -9.69 10.17
C TYR A 155 3.01 -8.37 10.95
N THR A 156 4.02 -8.24 11.80
CA THR A 156 4.26 -7.01 12.58
C THR A 156 4.65 -5.83 11.68
N THR A 157 5.51 -6.05 10.69
CA THR A 157 5.91 -5.02 9.73
C THR A 157 4.72 -4.49 8.94
N GLU A 158 3.92 -5.38 8.33
CA GLU A 158 2.77 -4.99 7.51
C GLU A 158 1.69 -4.29 8.35
N THR A 159 1.40 -4.81 9.56
CA THR A 159 0.39 -4.21 10.45
C THR A 159 0.83 -2.84 10.95
N SER A 160 2.12 -2.64 11.25
CA SER A 160 2.64 -1.34 11.68
C SER A 160 2.61 -0.27 10.58
N SER A 161 2.89 -0.68 9.33
CA SER A 161 2.77 0.18 8.15
C SER A 161 1.32 0.63 7.94
N PHE A 162 0.38 -0.31 8.04
CA PHE A 162 -1.06 -0.01 7.93
C PHE A 162 -1.56 0.89 9.06
N ALA A 163 -1.17 0.61 10.31
CA ALA A 163 -1.55 1.43 11.46
C ALA A 163 -0.99 2.86 11.34
N SER A 164 0.24 3.02 10.84
CA SER A 164 0.85 4.34 10.61
C SER A 164 0.11 5.12 9.51
N ALA A 165 -0.31 4.44 8.43
CA ALA A 165 -1.09 5.05 7.36
C ALA A 165 -2.49 5.49 7.83
N LEU A 166 -3.08 4.76 8.78
CA LEU A 166 -4.38 5.08 9.37
C LEU A 166 -4.29 6.28 10.33
N ASP A 167 -3.22 6.38 11.11
CA ASP A 167 -2.95 7.53 11.99
C ASP A 167 -2.68 8.82 11.20
N GLU A 168 -2.03 8.71 10.03
CA GLU A 168 -1.77 9.84 9.15
C GLU A 168 -3.01 10.30 8.35
N ASN A 169 -4.03 9.43 8.22
CA ASN A 169 -5.27 9.69 7.47
C ASN A 169 -6.50 9.23 8.31
N PRO A 170 -6.90 9.98 9.35
CA PRO A 170 -7.98 9.58 10.27
C PRO A 170 -9.35 9.44 9.58
N GLU A 171 -9.53 10.02 8.38
CA GLU A 171 -10.72 9.81 7.55
C GLU A 171 -10.87 8.38 7.00
N LEU A 172 -9.80 7.57 7.04
CA LEU A 172 -9.82 6.16 6.65
C LEU A 172 -10.20 5.23 7.82
N GLU A 173 -10.30 5.76 9.04
CA GLU A 173 -10.78 5.04 10.22
C GLU A 173 -12.30 4.83 10.09
N TYR A 174 -12.69 3.77 9.38
CA TYR A 174 -14.07 3.40 9.18
C TYR A 174 -14.61 2.68 10.41
N ASP A 175 -15.30 3.41 11.29
CA ASP A 175 -16.03 2.81 12.41
C ASP A 175 -17.24 2.05 11.87
N PHE A 176 -17.19 0.72 11.95
CA PHE A 176 -18.33 -0.13 11.64
C PHE A 176 -19.35 -0.01 12.79
N GLU A 177 -20.06 1.12 12.87
CA GLU A 177 -21.32 1.16 13.59
C GLU A 177 -22.30 0.24 12.86
N TYR A 178 -22.39 -0.99 13.35
CA TYR A 178 -23.48 -1.89 12.99
C TYR A 178 -24.78 -1.20 13.40
N PHE A 179 -25.51 -0.68 12.41
CA PHE A 179 -26.91 -0.35 12.59
C PHE A 179 -27.65 -1.65 12.92
N ASP A 180 -27.85 -1.89 14.20
CA ASP A 180 -28.81 -2.87 14.70
C ASP A 180 -30.19 -2.48 14.14
N TYR A 181 -30.68 -3.26 13.18
CA TYR A 181 -32.04 -3.20 12.64
C TYR A 181 -33.03 -3.97 13.52
#